data_AF-A0A644UCG5-F1
#
_entry.id   AF-A0A644UCG5-F1
#
_cell.length_a   1.000
_cell.length_b   1.000
_cell.length_c   1.000
_cell.angle_alpha   90.00
_cell.angle_beta   90.00
_cell.angle_gamma   90.00
#
_symmetry.space_group_name_H-M   'P 1'
#
loop_
_entity.id
_entity.type
_entity.pdbx_description
1 polymer ?
#
loop_
_entity_poly.entity_id
_entity_poly.type
_entity_poly.pdbx_seq_one_letter_code
_entity_poly.pdbx_strand_id
1 'polypeptide(L)'
;MAKTNWQYGEIVTEEDFNQLGQEVNEATAGLAVLEEQLGEAEQSSKAYTDQQIQLVTATGIPKLVTYSYALMADQQGQTDFEIPLETFVKETDTVTVARNSTVLSTERYSVVDPKIVRLAEGVNIGTEIFVQVWKNVPIGPDGAISASVLANDTVTESKMADEMKKDVPGGVAGYDSFAMHLADFTQQIPYAVTAGSANAYTASTTPPLPALVAGVAITVKFHAENTGVATLNWNGKGAKAIKKANGSDVSSGNLKLNGVYTLRYDGTNFILQGEGGIENDATAVAADILTSKTAYVGDGVKITGTMPNTPSQTATLQITGSAKPTKVVPAGYTPGGTVTAELAAALANRILAGNTIGGVAGTAVDGAEMKKFAIGSARSSTSQKSFPTSRGGTSNQYYINISGLSFVPSIVIASLSYTYGSSYQGTVFRRGYSSGYDGQYGGDTELGGAILNLASSIGTSFDFPISPSDNNISWIAIS
;
A
#
# COMPACT_ATOMS: atom_id res chain seq x y z
N MET A 1 -1.23 56.56 104.07
CA MET A 1 -0.18 57.25 103.32
C MET A 1 0.56 58.16 104.27
N ALA A 2 1.84 57.88 104.48
CA ALA A 2 2.71 58.68 105.31
C ALA A 2 2.75 60.11 104.78
N LYS A 3 2.95 61.08 105.67
CA LYS A 3 2.99 62.49 105.31
C LYS A 3 4.11 62.74 104.30
N THR A 4 3.78 63.28 103.12
CA THR A 4 4.73 63.56 102.03
C THR A 4 5.03 65.04 101.84
N ASN A 5 4.34 65.92 102.56
CA ASN A 5 4.36 67.38 102.38
C ASN A 5 5.02 68.13 103.57
N TRP A 6 6.20 67.68 103.97
CA TRP A 6 6.96 68.24 105.08
C TRP A 6 7.31 69.73 104.88
N GLN A 7 7.16 70.53 105.94
CA GLN A 7 7.53 71.95 105.95
C GLN A 7 8.82 72.18 106.76
N TYR A 8 9.56 73.24 106.42
CA TYR A 8 10.80 73.58 107.10
C TYR A 8 10.53 73.95 108.58
N GLY A 9 11.13 73.19 109.50
CA GLY A 9 10.97 73.34 110.96
C GLY A 9 10.05 72.31 111.61
N GLU A 10 9.39 71.44 110.84
CA GLU A 10 8.65 70.31 111.41
C GLU A 10 9.61 69.25 111.98
N ILE A 11 9.32 68.79 113.21
CA ILE A 11 10.10 67.74 113.88
C ILE A 11 9.46 66.41 113.50
N VAL A 12 10.23 65.52 112.88
CA VAL A 12 9.78 64.15 112.56
C VAL A 12 9.59 63.39 113.86
N THR A 13 8.40 62.84 114.06
CA THR A 13 8.07 62.06 115.26
C THR A 13 8.26 60.57 115.01
N GLU A 14 8.33 59.79 116.09
CA GLU A 14 8.43 58.33 116.02
C GLU A 14 7.21 57.69 115.32
N GLU A 15 6.04 58.32 115.43
CA GLU A 15 4.80 57.89 114.78
C GLU A 15 4.89 58.04 113.25
N ASP A 16 5.52 59.11 112.76
CA ASP A 16 5.75 59.32 111.33
C ASP A 16 6.69 58.25 110.73
N PHE A 17 7.71 57.84 111.48
CA PHE A 17 8.60 56.74 111.09
C PHE A 17 7.89 55.38 111.10
N ASN A 18 7.01 55.15 112.08
CA ASN A 18 6.23 53.92 112.16
C ASN A 18 5.22 53.79 111.02
N GLN A 19 4.60 54.90 110.59
CA GLN A 19 3.65 54.89 109.48
C GLN A 19 4.34 54.67 108.12
N LEU A 20 5.51 55.28 107.91
CA LEU A 20 6.37 54.95 106.76
C LEU A 20 6.80 53.48 106.78
N GLY A 21 7.16 52.95 107.96
CA GLY A 21 7.52 51.55 108.13
C GLY A 21 6.37 50.58 107.78
N GLN A 22 5.14 50.90 108.18
CA GLN A 22 3.95 50.11 107.81
C GLN A 22 3.70 50.10 106.31
N GLU A 23 3.77 51.24 105.64
CA GLU A 23 3.53 51.31 104.19
C GLU A 23 4.61 50.62 103.37
N VAL A 24 5.86 50.70 103.81
CA VAL A 24 6.96 49.94 103.20
C VAL A 24 6.73 48.44 103.40
N ASN A 25 6.28 48.00 104.57
CA ASN A 25 5.99 46.59 104.83
C ASN A 25 4.79 46.09 104.01
N GLU A 26 3.72 46.87 103.88
CA GLU A 26 2.56 46.53 103.05
C GLU A 26 2.91 46.48 101.56
N ALA A 27 3.71 47.44 101.07
CA ALA A 27 4.20 47.41 99.69
C ALA A 27 5.13 46.23 99.42
N THR A 28 5.99 45.87 100.39
CA THR A 28 6.88 44.70 100.31
C THR A 28 6.07 43.39 100.30
N ALA A 29 5.00 43.31 101.11
CA ALA A 29 4.08 42.17 101.09
C ALA A 29 3.32 42.07 99.75
N GLY A 30 2.87 43.20 99.20
CA GLY A 30 2.25 43.23 97.88
C GLY A 30 3.21 42.80 96.76
N LEU A 31 4.49 43.19 96.85
CA LEU A 31 5.53 42.78 95.91
C LEU A 31 5.80 41.27 95.99
N ALA A 32 5.85 40.70 97.20
CA ALA A 32 6.05 39.27 97.40
C ALA A 32 4.92 38.42 96.80
N VAL A 33 3.66 38.87 96.93
CA VAL A 33 2.50 38.20 96.31
C VAL A 33 2.58 38.28 94.78
N LEU A 34 2.99 39.42 94.22
CA LEU A 34 3.18 39.59 92.78
C LEU A 34 4.31 38.71 92.24
N GLU A 35 5.43 38.60 92.95
CA GLU A 35 6.56 37.74 92.59
C GLU A 35 6.17 36.25 92.62
N GLU A 36 5.38 35.83 93.61
CA GLU A 36 4.83 34.48 93.69
C GLU A 36 3.91 34.18 92.50
N GLN A 37 2.96 35.07 92.21
CA GLN A 37 2.05 34.93 91.06
C GLN A 37 2.79 34.94 89.71
N LEU A 38 3.84 35.76 89.56
CA LEU A 38 4.67 35.74 88.36
C LEU A 38 5.43 34.42 88.23
N GLY A 39 5.96 33.90 89.33
CA GLY A 39 6.68 32.62 89.37
C GLY A 39 5.78 31.44 89.01
N GLU A 40 4.54 31.42 89.50
CA GLU A 40 3.52 30.45 89.13
C GLU A 40 3.16 30.54 87.64
N ALA A 41 2.92 31.76 87.13
CA ALA A 41 2.62 31.97 85.72
C ALA A 41 3.77 31.53 84.79
N GLU A 42 5.03 31.79 85.18
CA GLU A 42 6.20 31.34 84.43
C GLU A 42 6.33 29.81 84.45
N GLN A 43 6.13 29.17 85.60
CA GLN A 43 6.11 27.71 85.70
C GLN A 43 5.00 27.09 84.87
N SER A 44 3.79 27.64 84.90
CA SER A 44 2.68 27.16 84.07
C SER A 44 2.96 27.34 82.57
N SER A 45 3.59 28.45 82.17
CA SER A 45 4.01 28.68 80.78
C SER A 45 5.10 27.69 80.32
N LYS A 46 6.11 27.43 81.17
CA LYS A 46 7.15 26.43 80.91
C LYS A 46 6.57 25.01 80.85
N ALA A 47 5.72 24.63 81.80
CA ALA A 47 5.07 23.33 81.83
C ALA A 47 4.17 23.12 80.60
N TYR A 48 3.44 24.15 80.17
CA TYR A 48 2.66 24.11 78.93
C TYR A 48 3.56 23.92 77.70
N THR A 49 4.66 24.66 77.62
CA THR A 49 5.63 24.56 76.52
C THR A 49 6.27 23.17 76.46
N ASP A 50 6.67 22.61 77.60
CA ASP A 50 7.26 21.27 77.69
C ASP A 50 6.23 20.17 77.36
N GLN A 51 4.96 20.35 77.75
CA GLN A 51 3.86 19.49 77.31
C GLN A 51 3.69 19.56 75.79
N GLN A 52 3.71 20.75 75.17
CA GLN A 52 3.64 20.93 73.71
C GLN A 52 4.84 20.29 72.98
N ILE A 53 6.01 20.24 73.61
CA ILE A 53 7.19 19.56 73.04
C ILE A 53 7.05 18.03 73.14
N GLN A 54 6.58 17.50 74.27
CA GLN A 54 6.29 16.06 74.43
C GLN A 54 5.13 15.58 73.54
N LEU A 55 4.25 16.52 73.17
CA LEU A 55 3.17 16.33 72.22
C LEU A 55 3.68 16.12 70.79
N VAL A 56 4.96 16.33 70.48
CA VAL A 56 5.49 16.07 69.13
C VAL A 56 6.39 14.83 69.18
N THR A 57 6.03 13.80 68.43
CA THR A 57 6.89 12.62 68.24
C THR A 57 8.24 13.03 67.64
N ALA A 58 9.30 12.21 67.76
CA ALA A 58 10.61 12.49 67.14
C ALA A 58 10.54 12.77 65.63
N THR A 59 9.42 12.42 64.98
CA THR A 59 9.12 12.63 63.57
C THR A 59 8.26 13.86 63.27
N GLY A 60 7.97 14.72 64.26
CA GLY A 60 7.20 15.96 64.03
C GLY A 60 5.68 15.81 64.08
N ILE A 61 5.15 14.62 64.41
CA ILE A 61 3.69 14.34 64.42
C ILE A 61 3.13 14.66 65.81
N PRO A 62 2.07 15.50 65.92
CA PRO A 62 1.36 15.74 67.17
C PRO A 62 0.72 14.46 67.73
N LYS A 63 0.95 14.17 69.01
CA LYS A 63 0.33 13.12 69.80
C LYS A 63 -0.99 13.66 70.35
N LEU A 64 -2.09 12.92 70.15
CA LEU A 64 -3.38 13.27 70.74
C LEU A 64 -3.29 13.14 72.27
N VAL A 65 -3.59 14.22 73.01
CA VAL A 65 -3.66 14.20 74.47
C VAL A 65 -5.08 14.43 74.93
N THR A 66 -5.52 13.53 75.81
CA THR A 66 -6.87 13.52 76.38
C THR A 66 -6.78 13.52 77.89
N TYR A 67 -7.51 14.42 78.54
CA TYR A 67 -7.75 14.40 79.98
C TYR A 67 -9.18 13.91 80.24
N SER A 68 -9.37 13.11 81.28
CA SER A 68 -10.67 12.52 81.62
C SER A 68 -10.97 12.78 83.08
N TYR A 69 -12.15 13.32 83.34
CA TYR A 69 -12.60 13.70 84.67
C TYR A 69 -13.98 13.09 84.93
N ALA A 70 -14.18 12.57 86.13
CA ALA A 70 -15.48 12.18 86.65
C ALA A 70 -15.90 13.19 87.72
N LEU A 71 -16.95 13.96 87.43
CA LEU A 71 -17.45 15.03 88.28
C LEU A 71 -18.81 14.62 88.85
N MET A 72 -18.93 14.57 90.17
CA MET A 72 -20.20 14.22 90.82
C MET A 72 -21.01 15.47 91.14
N ALA A 73 -22.32 15.43 90.89
CA ALA A 73 -23.22 16.49 91.28
C ALA A 73 -23.34 16.56 92.81
N ASP A 74 -23.06 17.71 93.40
CA ASP A 74 -23.14 17.95 94.84
C ASP A 74 -24.44 18.66 95.26
N GLN A 75 -25.20 19.15 94.28
CA GLN A 75 -26.47 19.83 94.49
C GLN A 75 -27.59 19.26 93.61
N GLN A 76 -28.81 19.31 94.14
CA GLN A 76 -30.00 18.91 93.37
C GLN A 76 -30.26 19.95 92.27
N GLY A 77 -30.37 19.49 91.01
CA GLY A 77 -30.61 20.35 89.86
C GLY A 77 -29.36 21.04 89.30
N GLN A 78 -28.15 20.63 89.70
CA GLN A 78 -26.90 21.21 89.23
C GLN A 78 -26.77 21.08 87.71
N THR A 79 -26.43 22.19 87.05
CA THR A 79 -26.17 22.25 85.60
C THR A 79 -24.71 22.48 85.28
N ASP A 80 -23.97 23.11 86.18
CA ASP A 80 -22.64 23.63 85.93
C ASP A 80 -21.59 22.77 86.63
N PHE A 81 -20.61 22.34 85.84
CA PHE A 81 -19.49 21.51 86.26
C PHE A 81 -18.18 22.17 85.82
N GLU A 82 -17.33 22.51 86.78
CA GLU A 82 -16.02 23.09 86.49
C GLU A 82 -15.07 22.01 85.98
N ILE A 83 -14.37 22.29 84.87
CA ILE A 83 -13.33 21.44 84.33
C ILE A 83 -12.07 21.63 85.19
N PRO A 84 -11.54 20.58 85.86
CA PRO A 84 -10.39 20.72 86.76
C PRO A 84 -9.05 20.99 86.05
N LEU A 85 -9.05 21.09 84.73
CA LEU A 85 -7.84 21.30 83.93
C LEU A 85 -7.49 22.79 83.87
N GLU A 86 -6.44 23.19 84.58
CA GLU A 86 -5.97 24.59 84.60
C GLU A 86 -5.50 25.09 83.23
N THR A 87 -4.94 24.21 82.41
CA THR A 87 -4.47 24.54 81.06
C THR A 87 -5.58 24.49 80.00
N PHE A 88 -6.85 24.41 80.40
CA PHE A 88 -7.98 24.37 79.48
C PHE A 88 -8.12 25.69 78.71
N VAL A 89 -8.28 25.60 77.39
CA VAL A 89 -8.48 26.74 76.49
C VAL A 89 -9.69 26.44 75.62
N LYS A 90 -10.81 27.17 75.83
CA LYS A 90 -12.09 26.92 75.17
C LYS A 90 -12.01 27.00 73.64
N GLU A 91 -11.16 27.86 73.10
CA GLU A 91 -11.06 28.14 71.67
C GLU A 91 -10.38 27.01 70.89
N THR A 92 -9.49 26.25 71.55
CA THR A 92 -8.66 25.24 70.90
C THR A 92 -8.92 23.82 71.40
N ASP A 93 -9.39 23.67 72.64
CA ASP A 93 -9.69 22.37 73.22
C ASP A 93 -11.14 21.96 72.93
N THR A 94 -11.33 20.68 72.66
CA THR A 94 -12.68 20.12 72.51
C THR A 94 -13.06 19.34 73.76
N VAL A 95 -14.29 19.55 74.24
CA VAL A 95 -14.85 18.84 75.40
C VAL A 95 -15.95 17.89 74.94
N THR A 96 -15.83 16.62 75.32
CA THR A 96 -16.86 15.60 75.17
C THR A 96 -17.43 15.29 76.55
N VAL A 97 -18.75 15.34 76.70
CA VAL A 97 -19.44 15.11 77.97
C VAL A 97 -20.27 13.85 77.87
N ALA A 98 -20.17 12.96 78.86
CA ALA A 98 -21.02 11.79 78.98
C ALA A 98 -21.71 11.75 80.35
N ARG A 99 -22.97 11.30 80.35
CA ARG A 99 -23.77 11.10 81.56
C ARG A 99 -24.17 9.63 81.63
N ASN A 100 -23.87 8.96 82.73
CA ASN A 100 -24.13 7.51 82.92
C ASN A 100 -23.69 6.68 81.70
N SER A 101 -22.43 6.87 81.25
CA SER A 101 -21.82 6.18 80.11
C SER A 101 -22.40 6.50 78.72
N THR A 102 -23.33 7.45 78.60
CA THR A 102 -23.85 7.91 77.30
C THR A 102 -23.27 9.27 76.96
N VAL A 103 -22.55 9.37 75.84
CA VAL A 103 -22.06 10.65 75.31
C VAL A 103 -23.24 11.53 74.93
N LEU A 104 -23.24 12.76 75.44
CA LEU A 104 -24.27 13.76 75.14
C LEU A 104 -23.96 14.43 73.81
N SER A 105 -25.00 14.78 73.05
CA SER A 105 -24.82 15.65 71.87
C SER A 105 -24.43 17.06 72.32
N THR A 106 -23.74 17.79 71.44
CA THR A 106 -23.31 19.17 71.66
C THR A 106 -24.47 20.17 71.80
N GLU A 107 -25.71 19.75 71.54
CA GLU A 107 -26.92 20.54 71.82
C GLU A 107 -27.36 20.45 73.29
N ARG A 108 -26.89 19.43 74.02
CA ARG A 108 -27.33 19.10 75.39
C ARG A 108 -26.40 19.66 76.46
N TYR A 109 -25.29 20.27 76.06
CA TYR A 109 -24.39 21.00 76.93
C TYR A 109 -23.67 22.10 76.15
N SER A 110 -23.08 23.04 76.87
CA SER A 110 -22.22 24.07 76.30
C SER A 110 -20.99 24.25 77.19
N VAL A 111 -19.87 24.67 76.60
CA VAL A 111 -18.69 25.07 77.36
C VAL A 111 -18.68 26.58 77.50
N VAL A 112 -18.81 27.05 78.74
CA VAL A 112 -18.89 28.45 79.13
C VAL A 112 -17.53 28.88 79.69
N ASP A 113 -17.14 30.12 79.37
CA ASP A 113 -15.90 30.75 79.81
C ASP A 113 -15.89 30.93 81.34
N PRO A 114 -14.79 30.62 82.06
CA PRO A 114 -13.49 30.14 81.56
C PRO A 114 -13.38 28.63 81.32
N LYS A 115 -14.05 27.79 82.10
CA LYS A 115 -13.85 26.33 82.06
C LYS A 115 -15.05 25.55 82.63
N ILE A 116 -16.27 25.96 82.31
CA ILE A 116 -17.49 25.36 82.84
C ILE A 116 -18.20 24.55 81.76
N VAL A 117 -18.47 23.29 82.03
CA VAL A 117 -19.47 22.51 81.29
C VAL A 117 -20.85 22.83 81.87
N ARG A 118 -21.70 23.47 81.08
CA ARG A 118 -23.10 23.75 81.43
C ARG A 118 -24.02 22.81 80.68
N LEU A 119 -24.69 21.92 81.41
CA LEU A 119 -25.73 21.05 80.89
C LEU A 119 -27.00 21.85 80.60
N ALA A 120 -27.75 21.47 79.57
CA ALA A 120 -29.03 22.09 79.22
C ALA A 120 -30.14 21.79 80.25
N GLU A 121 -29.99 20.69 81.00
CA GLU A 121 -30.92 20.24 82.03
C GLU A 121 -30.14 19.88 83.31
N GLY A 122 -30.67 20.26 84.47
CA GLY A 122 -30.07 19.95 85.76
C GLY A 122 -30.11 18.45 86.09
N VAL A 123 -29.15 17.99 86.88
CA VAL A 123 -29.05 16.58 87.30
C VAL A 123 -29.34 16.37 88.78
N ASN A 124 -29.66 15.14 89.17
CA ASN A 124 -29.85 14.79 90.58
C ASN A 124 -28.51 14.77 91.31
N ILE A 125 -28.54 15.06 92.61
CA ILE A 125 -27.36 14.90 93.48
C ILE A 125 -26.79 13.47 93.38
N GLY A 126 -25.46 13.35 93.30
CA GLY A 126 -24.76 12.09 93.10
C GLY A 126 -24.69 11.60 91.65
N THR A 127 -25.26 12.32 90.67
CA THR A 127 -25.09 11.98 89.26
C THR A 127 -23.63 12.23 88.83
N GLU A 128 -23.02 11.25 88.19
CA GLU A 128 -21.66 11.36 87.63
C GLU A 128 -21.72 11.91 86.20
N ILE A 129 -20.97 12.99 85.98
CA ILE A 129 -20.72 13.60 84.68
C ILE A 129 -19.27 13.34 84.30
N PHE A 130 -19.08 12.58 83.23
CA PHE A 130 -17.78 12.31 82.67
C PHE A 130 -17.43 13.40 81.66
N VAL A 131 -16.31 14.08 81.86
CA VAL A 131 -15.82 15.13 80.98
C VAL A 131 -14.47 14.72 80.42
N GLN A 132 -14.41 14.57 79.10
CA GLN A 132 -13.17 14.31 78.37
C GLN A 132 -12.74 15.55 77.60
N VAL A 133 -11.53 16.03 77.86
CA VAL A 133 -10.94 17.18 77.18
C VAL A 133 -9.87 16.70 76.21
N TRP A 134 -10.02 17.06 74.94
CA TRP A 134 -9.07 16.82 73.87
C TRP A 134 -8.29 18.10 73.58
N LYS A 135 -6.99 18.10 73.87
CA LYS A 135 -6.15 19.30 73.75
C LYS A 135 -5.87 19.65 72.29
N ASN A 136 -6.18 20.88 71.87
CA ASN A 136 -5.88 21.40 70.51
C ASN A 136 -6.41 20.52 69.36
N VAL A 137 -7.47 19.74 69.61
CA VAL A 137 -8.05 18.82 68.62
C VAL A 137 -9.45 19.29 68.29
N PRO A 138 -9.67 19.94 67.12
CA PRO A 138 -11.01 20.23 66.66
C PRO A 138 -11.73 18.94 66.28
N ILE A 139 -12.97 18.79 66.76
CA ILE A 139 -13.86 17.69 66.41
C ILE A 139 -14.91 18.22 65.42
N GLY A 140 -15.17 17.46 64.37
CA GLY A 140 -16.20 17.79 63.38
C GLY A 140 -17.64 17.61 63.91
N PRO A 141 -18.64 18.03 63.13
CA PRO A 141 -20.07 17.96 63.53
C PRO A 141 -20.54 16.57 63.97
N ASP A 142 -19.95 15.51 63.41
CA ASP A 142 -20.31 14.11 63.68
C ASP A 142 -19.50 13.46 64.82
N GLY A 143 -18.71 14.24 65.57
CA GLY A 143 -17.87 13.71 66.65
C GLY A 143 -16.55 13.07 66.19
N ALA A 144 -16.25 13.12 64.88
CA ALA A 144 -14.98 12.64 64.32
C ALA A 144 -13.86 13.67 64.51
N ILE A 145 -12.64 13.20 64.81
CA ILE A 145 -11.44 14.04 64.84
C ILE A 145 -11.22 14.67 63.46
N SER A 146 -11.02 15.99 63.41
CA SER A 146 -10.78 16.71 62.14
C SER A 146 -9.51 16.22 61.44
N ALA A 147 -9.55 16.07 60.12
CA ALA A 147 -8.37 15.74 59.32
C ALA A 147 -7.25 16.80 59.43
N SER A 148 -7.56 18.02 59.89
CA SER A 148 -6.58 19.08 60.12
C SER A 148 -5.51 18.74 61.16
N VAL A 149 -5.72 17.72 62.00
CA VAL A 149 -4.72 17.25 62.98
C VAL A 149 -3.81 16.15 62.42
N LEU A 150 -4.08 15.67 61.20
CA LEU A 150 -3.21 14.73 60.50
C LEU A 150 -2.06 15.50 59.84
N ALA A 151 -0.83 15.04 60.02
CA ALA A 151 0.30 15.62 59.32
C ALA A 151 0.24 15.28 57.83
N ASN A 152 0.70 16.22 56.98
CA ASN A 152 0.80 15.98 55.54
C ASN A 152 1.58 14.68 55.28
N ASP A 153 1.14 13.93 54.27
CA ASP A 153 1.77 12.69 53.80
C ASP A 153 1.81 11.52 54.81
N THR A 154 1.07 11.60 55.93
CA THR A 154 1.00 10.49 56.92
C THR A 154 -0.10 9.46 56.65
N VAL A 155 -0.99 9.73 55.70
CA VAL A 155 -2.02 8.79 55.26
C VAL A 155 -1.50 8.00 54.07
N THR A 156 -1.49 6.67 54.17
CA THR A 156 -0.98 5.81 53.10
C THR A 156 -1.91 5.81 51.89
N GLU A 157 -1.34 5.69 50.68
CA GLU A 157 -2.10 5.53 49.43
C GLU A 157 -3.13 4.40 49.52
N SER A 158 -2.79 3.29 50.22
CA SER A 158 -3.71 2.18 50.45
C SER A 158 -4.98 2.55 51.21
N LYS A 159 -4.94 3.55 52.08
CA LYS A 159 -6.11 4.05 52.82
C LYS A 159 -6.93 5.06 52.00
N MET A 160 -6.33 5.63 50.95
CA MET A 160 -6.98 6.61 50.07
C MET A 160 -7.38 6.03 48.72
N ALA A 161 -6.99 4.79 48.41
CA ALA A 161 -7.08 4.19 47.09
C ALA A 161 -8.50 4.25 46.49
N ASP A 162 -9.55 4.03 47.29
CA ASP A 162 -10.93 4.07 46.80
C ASP A 162 -11.45 5.50 46.59
N GLU A 163 -10.99 6.45 47.40
CA GLU A 163 -11.31 7.87 47.22
C GLU A 163 -10.58 8.46 46.00
N MET A 164 -9.29 8.12 45.82
CA MET A 164 -8.50 8.55 44.66
C MET A 164 -9.10 8.06 43.33
N LYS A 165 -9.79 6.91 43.33
CA LYS A 165 -10.49 6.42 42.14
C LYS A 165 -11.74 7.25 41.82
N LYS A 166 -12.34 7.97 42.77
CA LYS A 166 -13.55 8.79 42.54
C LYS A 166 -13.29 10.02 41.66
N ASP A 167 -12.07 10.52 41.67
CA ASP A 167 -11.67 11.71 40.89
C ASP A 167 -11.43 11.41 39.40
N VAL A 168 -11.38 10.13 39.03
CA VAL A 168 -11.42 9.70 37.62
C VAL A 168 -12.82 9.98 37.06
N PRO A 169 -12.99 10.44 35.81
CA PRO A 169 -14.31 10.55 35.20
C PRO A 169 -15.07 9.21 35.29
N GLY A 170 -16.22 9.21 36.00
CA GLY A 170 -16.99 7.99 36.31
C GLY A 170 -16.67 7.32 37.65
N GLY A 171 -15.79 7.91 38.45
CA GLY A 171 -15.37 7.44 39.76
C GLY A 171 -14.71 6.06 39.76
N VAL A 172 -14.93 5.26 40.81
CA VAL A 172 -14.38 3.89 40.94
C VAL A 172 -14.73 3.03 39.72
N ALA A 173 -15.96 3.13 39.24
CA ALA A 173 -16.41 2.44 38.03
C ALA A 173 -15.68 2.94 36.76
N GLY A 174 -15.34 4.23 36.71
CA GLY A 174 -14.53 4.82 35.65
C GLY A 174 -13.11 4.26 35.61
N TYR A 175 -12.46 4.13 36.77
CA TYR A 175 -11.13 3.51 36.88
C TYR A 175 -11.14 2.05 36.43
N ASP A 176 -12.12 1.26 36.90
CA ASP A 176 -12.29 -0.14 36.49
C ASP A 176 -12.58 -0.26 34.99
N SER A 177 -13.37 0.67 34.43
CA SER A 177 -13.63 0.73 32.99
C SER A 177 -12.38 1.01 32.16
N PHE A 178 -11.46 1.85 32.64
CA PHE A 178 -10.19 2.11 31.96
C PHE A 178 -9.26 0.90 32.01
N ALA A 179 -9.17 0.21 33.15
CA ALA A 179 -8.40 -1.02 33.26
C ALA A 179 -8.97 -2.13 32.35
N MET A 180 -10.29 -2.25 32.25
CA MET A 180 -10.95 -3.15 31.30
C MET A 180 -10.70 -2.73 29.84
N HIS A 181 -10.70 -1.42 29.55
CA HIS A 181 -10.42 -0.88 28.22
C HIS A 181 -8.99 -1.21 27.76
N LEU A 182 -7.97 -1.11 28.63
CA LEU A 182 -6.60 -1.54 28.31
C LEU A 182 -6.48 -3.05 28.00
N ALA A 183 -7.42 -3.86 28.47
CA ALA A 183 -7.46 -5.30 28.21
C ALA A 183 -8.43 -5.69 27.08
N ASP A 184 -9.14 -4.72 26.47
CA ASP A 184 -10.11 -4.97 25.42
C ASP A 184 -9.43 -5.03 24.05
N PHE A 185 -8.85 -6.20 23.74
CA PHE A 185 -8.21 -6.45 22.45
C PHE A 185 -9.22 -6.77 21.34
N THR A 186 -10.52 -6.63 21.61
CA THR A 186 -11.59 -6.78 20.61
C THR A 186 -11.99 -5.44 20.01
N GLN A 187 -11.98 -4.38 20.83
CA GLN A 187 -12.21 -2.99 20.42
C GLN A 187 -10.90 -2.22 20.20
N GLN A 188 -9.87 -2.48 20.99
CA GLN A 188 -8.52 -1.95 20.76
C GLN A 188 -7.67 -2.96 20.01
N ILE A 189 -7.12 -2.55 18.87
CA ILE A 189 -6.29 -3.46 18.06
C ILE A 189 -4.81 -3.20 18.42
N PRO A 190 -4.15 -4.07 19.21
CA PRO A 190 -2.72 -3.93 19.49
C PRO A 190 -1.89 -4.02 18.21
N TYR A 191 -0.74 -3.34 18.22
CA TYR A 191 0.27 -3.43 17.17
C TYR A 191 1.53 -4.08 17.71
N ALA A 192 2.11 -5.02 16.95
CA ALA A 192 3.44 -5.57 17.23
C ALA A 192 4.21 -5.87 15.95
N VAL A 193 5.54 -5.89 16.05
CA VAL A 193 6.42 -6.43 15.01
C VAL A 193 6.74 -7.87 15.37
N THR A 194 6.62 -8.77 14.40
CA THR A 194 6.96 -10.18 14.61
C THR A 194 8.46 -10.40 14.79
N ALA A 195 8.79 -11.51 15.45
CA ALA A 195 10.10 -12.14 15.45
C ALA A 195 9.96 -13.64 15.08
N GLY A 196 11.02 -14.43 15.27
CA GLY A 196 11.04 -15.86 14.97
C GLY A 196 11.62 -16.16 13.59
N SER A 197 11.04 -17.13 12.88
CA SER A 197 11.42 -17.46 11.50
C SER A 197 10.26 -17.21 10.54
N ALA A 198 10.56 -17.15 9.23
CA ALA A 198 9.53 -17.21 8.21
C ALA A 198 8.62 -18.43 8.47
N ASN A 199 7.31 -18.23 8.35
CA ASN A 199 6.25 -19.21 8.61
C ASN A 199 6.00 -19.61 10.09
N ALA A 200 6.89 -19.26 11.03
CA ALA A 200 6.69 -19.51 12.46
C ALA A 200 6.93 -18.23 13.26
N TYR A 201 5.97 -17.32 13.16
CA TYR A 201 6.07 -15.99 13.72
C TYR A 201 5.74 -15.97 15.20
N THR A 202 6.44 -15.13 15.95
CA THR A 202 6.09 -14.78 17.32
C THR A 202 5.84 -13.28 17.40
N ALA A 203 4.94 -12.85 18.27
CA ALA A 203 4.75 -11.43 18.56
C ALA A 203 4.25 -11.27 19.99
N SER A 204 4.65 -10.19 20.64
CA SER A 204 4.20 -9.86 21.99
C SER A 204 3.88 -8.38 22.14
N THR A 205 2.99 -8.08 23.08
CA THR A 205 2.63 -6.72 23.50
C THR A 205 2.69 -6.57 25.00
N THR A 206 2.90 -5.33 25.45
CA THR A 206 2.87 -4.92 26.85
C THR A 206 1.86 -3.78 26.99
N PRO A 207 0.78 -3.93 27.79
CA PRO A 207 0.45 -5.10 28.61
C PRO A 207 0.09 -6.34 27.77
N PRO A 208 0.31 -7.56 28.30
CA PRO A 208 0.04 -8.76 27.54
C PRO A 208 -1.46 -9.09 27.46
N LEU A 209 -1.90 -9.60 26.31
CA LEU A 209 -3.23 -10.18 26.15
C LEU A 209 -3.44 -11.32 27.18
N PRO A 210 -4.50 -11.28 28.02
CA PRO A 210 -4.74 -12.32 29.03
C PRO A 210 -5.00 -13.70 28.41
N ALA A 211 -5.86 -13.76 27.40
CA ALA A 211 -6.25 -14.97 26.69
C ALA A 211 -6.65 -14.68 25.23
N LEU A 212 -6.42 -15.67 24.34
CA LEU A 212 -6.95 -15.64 22.98
C LEU A 212 -8.38 -16.18 22.99
N VAL A 213 -9.35 -15.28 23.01
CA VAL A 213 -10.77 -15.59 22.82
C VAL A 213 -11.20 -15.27 21.39
N ALA A 214 -12.23 -15.95 20.89
CA ALA A 214 -12.76 -15.66 19.55
C ALA A 214 -13.14 -14.18 19.43
N GLY A 215 -12.76 -13.56 18.32
CA GLY A 215 -12.98 -12.14 18.05
C GLY A 215 -11.78 -11.23 18.38
N VAL A 216 -10.75 -11.70 19.09
CA VAL A 216 -9.53 -10.89 19.35
C VAL A 216 -8.97 -10.35 18.03
N ALA A 217 -8.75 -9.04 17.97
CA ALA A 217 -8.11 -8.36 16.86
C ALA A 217 -6.65 -8.10 17.19
N ILE A 218 -5.77 -8.26 16.21
CA ILE A 218 -4.36 -7.85 16.33
C ILE A 218 -3.89 -7.26 15.00
N THR A 219 -2.97 -6.30 15.07
CA THR A 219 -2.24 -5.78 13.92
C THR A 219 -0.78 -6.15 14.05
N VAL A 220 -0.22 -6.69 12.96
CA VAL A 220 1.09 -7.32 13.00
C VAL A 220 1.90 -6.86 11.79
N LYS A 221 3.11 -6.34 12.04
CA LYS A 221 4.11 -6.12 11.01
C LYS A 221 5.01 -7.35 10.89
N PHE A 222 5.08 -7.93 9.69
CA PHE A 222 5.87 -9.13 9.46
C PHE A 222 7.34 -8.77 9.19
N HIS A 223 8.25 -9.31 9.98
CA HIS A 223 9.70 -9.07 9.84
C HIS A 223 10.35 -9.91 8.72
N ALA A 224 9.63 -10.90 8.20
CA ALA A 224 10.07 -11.79 7.13
C ALA A 224 8.88 -12.22 6.27
N GLU A 225 9.06 -12.23 4.95
CA GLU A 225 8.04 -12.73 4.01
C GLU A 225 7.80 -14.22 4.21
N ASN A 226 6.54 -14.66 4.19
CA ASN A 226 6.23 -16.07 4.33
C ASN A 226 6.53 -16.84 3.03
N THR A 227 7.06 -18.05 3.15
CA THR A 227 7.40 -18.92 2.01
C THR A 227 6.48 -20.12 1.89
N GLY A 228 5.51 -20.26 2.79
CA GLY A 228 4.52 -21.33 2.82
C GLY A 228 3.42 -21.05 3.86
N VAL A 229 2.77 -22.10 4.35
CA VAL A 229 1.78 -22.02 5.43
C VAL A 229 2.42 -21.42 6.67
N ALA A 230 1.80 -20.41 7.27
CA ALA A 230 2.35 -19.67 8.40
C ALA A 230 1.53 -19.81 9.68
N THR A 231 2.21 -19.67 10.81
CA THR A 231 1.62 -19.61 12.15
C THR A 231 2.07 -18.37 12.89
N LEU A 232 1.27 -17.93 13.88
CA LEU A 232 1.60 -16.87 14.81
C LEU A 232 1.40 -17.35 16.26
N ASN A 233 2.42 -17.19 17.09
CA ASN A 233 2.33 -17.36 18.53
C ASN A 233 2.30 -15.97 19.20
N TRP A 234 1.09 -15.51 19.54
CA TRP A 234 0.87 -14.23 20.20
C TRP A 234 1.01 -14.37 21.71
N ASN A 235 1.88 -13.56 22.33
CA ASN A 235 2.12 -13.52 23.78
C ASN A 235 2.38 -14.91 24.41
N GLY A 236 2.99 -15.83 23.66
CA GLY A 236 3.31 -17.18 24.15
C GLY A 236 2.09 -18.11 24.35
N LYS A 237 0.91 -17.78 23.81
CA LYS A 237 -0.34 -18.57 23.97
C LYS A 237 -0.45 -19.76 23.01
N GLY A 238 0.67 -20.15 22.40
CA GLY A 238 0.79 -21.27 21.46
C GLY A 238 0.67 -20.82 20.00
N ALA A 239 1.31 -21.55 19.10
CA ALA A 239 1.27 -21.26 17.67
C ALA A 239 -0.13 -21.57 17.09
N LYS A 240 -0.73 -20.57 16.43
CA LYS A 240 -2.02 -20.69 15.74
C LYS A 240 -1.80 -20.46 14.24
N ALA A 241 -2.46 -21.23 13.38
CA ALA A 241 -2.33 -21.05 11.94
C ALA A 241 -2.87 -19.68 11.50
N ILE A 242 -2.27 -19.10 10.46
CA ILE A 242 -2.77 -17.91 9.78
C ILE A 242 -3.50 -18.38 8.52
N LYS A 243 -4.80 -18.08 8.43
CA LYS A 243 -5.68 -18.51 7.35
C LYS A 243 -6.30 -17.33 6.64
N LYS A 244 -6.69 -17.55 5.39
CA LYS A 244 -7.52 -16.61 4.63
C LYS A 244 -8.97 -16.72 5.11
N ALA A 245 -9.79 -15.72 4.76
CA ALA A 245 -11.21 -15.71 5.10
C ALA A 245 -12.00 -16.90 4.55
N ASN A 246 -11.55 -17.53 3.46
CA ASN A 246 -12.16 -18.75 2.89
C ASN A 246 -11.74 -20.04 3.61
N GLY A 247 -10.96 -19.95 4.69
CA GLY A 247 -10.50 -21.09 5.50
C GLY A 247 -9.24 -21.80 4.98
N SER A 248 -8.72 -21.42 3.80
CA SER A 248 -7.44 -21.94 3.30
C SER A 248 -6.27 -21.34 4.07
N ASP A 249 -5.15 -22.04 4.10
CA ASP A 249 -3.91 -21.48 4.65
C ASP A 249 -3.40 -20.31 3.79
N VAL A 250 -2.64 -19.40 4.39
CA VAL A 250 -1.83 -18.45 3.63
C VAL A 250 -0.78 -19.21 2.82
N SER A 251 -0.55 -18.77 1.59
CA SER A 251 0.46 -19.31 0.68
C SER A 251 1.68 -18.41 0.64
N SER A 252 2.78 -18.91 0.07
CA SER A 252 4.01 -18.13 -0.14
C SER A 252 3.72 -16.73 -0.70
N GLY A 253 4.32 -15.71 -0.10
CA GLY A 253 4.22 -14.32 -0.52
C GLY A 253 2.93 -13.59 -0.13
N ASN A 254 1.99 -14.22 0.58
CA ASN A 254 0.78 -13.54 1.06
C ASN A 254 1.04 -12.60 2.26
N LEU A 255 2.10 -12.84 3.02
CA LEU A 255 2.54 -12.01 4.16
C LEU A 255 3.89 -11.41 3.80
N LYS A 256 3.89 -10.18 3.28
CA LYS A 256 5.09 -9.50 2.77
C LYS A 256 6.04 -9.04 3.87
N LEU A 257 7.34 -9.01 3.56
CA LEU A 257 8.35 -8.39 4.40
C LEU A 257 7.97 -6.92 4.69
N ASN A 258 8.00 -6.52 5.95
CA ASN A 258 7.54 -5.22 6.44
C ASN A 258 6.06 -4.91 6.20
N GLY A 259 5.29 -5.85 5.64
CA GLY A 259 3.86 -5.74 5.44
C GLY A 259 3.13 -5.72 6.79
N VAL A 260 2.14 -4.84 6.90
CA VAL A 260 1.30 -4.68 8.08
C VAL A 260 -0.07 -5.27 7.79
N TYR A 261 -0.48 -6.23 8.60
CA TYR A 261 -1.71 -6.97 8.40
C TYR A 261 -2.54 -7.01 9.68
N THR A 262 -3.86 -6.95 9.53
CA THR A 262 -4.80 -7.17 10.63
C THR A 262 -5.27 -8.63 10.61
N LEU A 263 -5.22 -9.28 11.77
CA LEU A 263 -5.67 -10.64 11.98
C LEU A 263 -6.79 -10.65 13.03
N ARG A 264 -7.80 -11.51 12.84
CA ARG A 264 -8.83 -11.79 13.86
C ARG A 264 -8.75 -13.25 14.27
N TYR A 265 -8.68 -13.53 15.57
CA TYR A 265 -8.72 -14.91 16.05
C TYR A 265 -10.16 -15.47 15.99
N ASP A 266 -10.38 -16.61 15.34
CA ASP A 266 -11.72 -17.23 15.18
C ASP A 266 -12.08 -18.19 16.33
N GLY A 267 -11.20 -18.36 17.31
CA GLY A 267 -11.29 -19.38 18.36
C GLY A 267 -10.31 -20.54 18.20
N THR A 268 -9.77 -20.73 16.98
CA THR A 268 -8.81 -21.79 16.62
C THR A 268 -7.58 -21.25 15.88
N ASN A 269 -7.78 -20.37 14.90
CA ASN A 269 -6.79 -19.82 13.96
C ASN A 269 -6.88 -18.29 13.90
N PHE A 270 -5.82 -17.66 13.41
CA PHE A 270 -5.85 -16.25 13.02
C PHE A 270 -6.32 -16.10 11.58
N ILE A 271 -7.38 -15.32 11.36
CA ILE A 271 -7.92 -15.02 10.04
C ILE A 271 -7.33 -13.71 9.54
N LEU A 272 -6.55 -13.79 8.47
CA LEU A 272 -6.03 -12.67 7.71
C LEU A 272 -7.19 -11.85 7.14
N GLN A 273 -7.35 -10.62 7.61
CA GLN A 273 -8.47 -9.75 7.25
C GLN A 273 -8.26 -9.01 5.90
N GLY A 274 -7.05 -9.06 5.34
CA GLY A 274 -6.73 -8.57 4.00
C GLY A 274 -5.31 -8.96 3.63
N GLU A 275 -5.08 -9.44 2.40
CA GLU A 275 -3.77 -9.95 1.96
C GLU A 275 -2.93 -8.93 1.16
N GLY A 276 -3.50 -7.74 0.89
CA GLY A 276 -2.97 -6.82 -0.12
C GLY A 276 -3.25 -7.35 -1.53
N GLY A 277 -3.59 -6.49 -2.48
CA GLY A 277 -3.97 -6.89 -3.83
C GLY A 277 -2.85 -7.57 -4.62
N ILE A 278 -3.25 -8.31 -5.66
CA ILE A 278 -2.38 -8.66 -6.79
C ILE A 278 -1.75 -7.37 -7.31
N GLU A 279 -0.43 -7.34 -7.53
CA GLU A 279 0.29 -6.15 -8.00
C GLU A 279 -0.34 -5.59 -9.30
N ASN A 280 -0.43 -4.25 -9.40
CA ASN A 280 -1.18 -3.52 -10.42
C ASN A 280 -0.44 -3.34 -11.76
N ASP A 281 0.56 -4.18 -12.02
CA ASP A 281 1.32 -4.19 -13.26
C ASP A 281 0.78 -5.19 -14.29
N ALA A 282 -0.29 -5.92 -13.95
CA ALA A 282 -0.98 -6.80 -14.89
C ALA A 282 -1.67 -5.99 -16.01
N THR A 283 -1.20 -6.17 -17.25
CA THR A 283 -1.68 -5.45 -18.45
C THR A 283 -2.60 -6.28 -19.35
N ALA A 284 -2.83 -7.55 -19.03
CA ALA A 284 -3.63 -8.45 -19.84
C ALA A 284 -5.11 -8.03 -19.87
N VAL A 285 -5.70 -7.97 -21.07
CA VAL A 285 -7.13 -7.75 -21.27
C VAL A 285 -7.85 -9.03 -21.71
N ALA A 286 -9.18 -9.03 -21.68
CA ALA A 286 -9.96 -10.18 -22.16
C ALA A 286 -9.63 -10.58 -23.61
N ALA A 287 -9.18 -9.64 -24.44
CA ALA A 287 -8.75 -9.90 -25.82
C ALA A 287 -7.38 -10.60 -25.91
N ASP A 288 -6.58 -10.61 -24.84
CA ASP A 288 -5.28 -11.30 -24.77
C ASP A 288 -5.43 -12.76 -24.31
N ILE A 289 -6.62 -13.14 -23.85
CA ILE A 289 -6.89 -14.43 -23.22
C ILE A 289 -7.83 -15.23 -24.10
N LEU A 290 -7.50 -16.51 -24.32
CA LEU A 290 -8.32 -17.43 -25.10
C LEU A 290 -9.73 -17.58 -24.52
N THR A 291 -10.69 -17.74 -25.43
CA THR A 291 -12.09 -18.02 -25.08
C THR A 291 -12.17 -19.19 -24.09
N SER A 292 -13.04 -19.06 -23.08
CA SER A 292 -13.22 -20.02 -21.98
C SER A 292 -12.02 -20.19 -21.02
N LYS A 293 -10.97 -19.39 -21.17
CA LYS A 293 -9.92 -19.25 -20.14
C LYS A 293 -10.21 -18.03 -19.28
N THR A 294 -9.73 -18.04 -18.06
CA THR A 294 -9.89 -16.91 -17.12
C THR A 294 -8.56 -16.58 -16.48
N ALA A 295 -8.29 -15.30 -16.22
CA ALA A 295 -7.13 -14.85 -15.45
C ALA A 295 -7.57 -13.87 -14.37
N TYR A 296 -6.80 -13.75 -13.30
CA TYR A 296 -6.94 -12.66 -12.34
C TYR A 296 -5.87 -11.62 -12.68
N VAL A 297 -6.30 -10.40 -13.00
CA VAL A 297 -5.41 -9.25 -13.22
C VAL A 297 -5.42 -8.36 -11.99
N GLY A 298 -4.72 -7.22 -12.05
CA GLY A 298 -4.51 -6.28 -10.94
C GLY A 298 -5.73 -6.14 -10.05
N ASP A 299 -5.48 -6.02 -8.74
CA ASP A 299 -6.51 -5.99 -7.70
C ASP A 299 -7.41 -7.25 -7.62
N GLY A 300 -7.00 -8.37 -8.21
CA GLY A 300 -7.76 -9.63 -8.09
C GLY A 300 -8.99 -9.73 -8.99
N VAL A 301 -9.07 -8.92 -10.06
CA VAL A 301 -10.20 -8.95 -11.00
C VAL A 301 -10.11 -10.17 -11.91
N LYS A 302 -11.12 -11.05 -11.83
CA LYS A 302 -11.25 -12.18 -12.75
C LYS A 302 -11.76 -11.70 -14.11
N ILE A 303 -10.93 -11.82 -15.14
CA ILE A 303 -11.31 -11.61 -16.54
C ILE A 303 -11.48 -12.95 -17.25
N THR A 304 -12.52 -13.05 -18.09
CA THR A 304 -12.75 -14.20 -18.97
C THR A 304 -12.30 -13.83 -20.38
N GLY A 305 -11.53 -14.72 -20.99
CA GLY A 305 -10.97 -14.51 -22.31
C GLY A 305 -12.01 -14.49 -23.42
N THR A 306 -11.71 -13.70 -24.44
CA THR A 306 -12.52 -13.48 -25.65
C THR A 306 -11.71 -13.72 -26.92
N MET A 307 -10.40 -13.94 -26.82
CA MET A 307 -9.57 -14.25 -27.99
C MET A 307 -10.08 -15.54 -28.64
N PRO A 308 -10.54 -15.50 -29.90
CA PRO A 308 -10.96 -16.69 -30.61
C PRO A 308 -9.79 -17.66 -30.79
N ASN A 309 -10.03 -18.94 -30.57
CA ASN A 309 -9.06 -19.99 -30.89
C ASN A 309 -9.39 -20.55 -32.26
N THR A 310 -8.59 -20.20 -33.27
CA THR A 310 -8.84 -20.59 -34.67
C THR A 310 -8.02 -21.82 -35.03
N PRO A 311 -8.49 -22.67 -35.97
CA PRO A 311 -7.71 -23.81 -36.43
C PRO A 311 -6.45 -23.38 -37.18
N SER A 312 -5.53 -24.31 -37.39
CA SER A 312 -4.31 -24.07 -38.19
C SER A 312 -4.65 -23.56 -39.60
N GLN A 313 -3.92 -22.54 -40.04
CA GLN A 313 -4.17 -21.91 -41.34
C GLN A 313 -3.31 -22.58 -42.42
N THR A 314 -3.79 -23.74 -42.89
CA THR A 314 -3.19 -24.44 -44.03
C THR A 314 -4.08 -24.31 -45.26
N ALA A 315 -3.50 -23.82 -46.36
CA ALA A 315 -4.22 -23.64 -47.61
C ALA A 315 -3.26 -23.66 -48.80
N THR A 316 -3.73 -24.13 -49.94
CA THR A 316 -3.06 -23.97 -51.23
C THR A 316 -3.80 -22.94 -52.06
N LEU A 317 -3.11 -21.86 -52.42
CA LEU A 317 -3.61 -20.80 -53.30
C LEU A 317 -3.13 -21.10 -54.72
N GLN A 318 -4.05 -21.57 -55.55
CA GLN A 318 -3.75 -21.91 -56.94
C GLN A 318 -3.99 -20.71 -57.88
N ILE A 319 -2.95 -20.32 -58.62
CA ILE A 319 -3.00 -19.27 -59.64
C ILE A 319 -3.41 -19.90 -60.97
N THR A 320 -4.64 -19.63 -61.41
CA THR A 320 -5.23 -20.22 -62.63
C THR A 320 -5.20 -19.30 -63.85
N GLY A 321 -4.80 -18.04 -63.68
CA GLY A 321 -4.82 -17.03 -64.73
C GLY A 321 -4.42 -15.66 -64.21
N SER A 322 -5.12 -14.61 -64.64
CA SER A 322 -4.83 -13.22 -64.22
C SER A 322 -5.38 -12.86 -62.83
N ALA A 323 -6.25 -13.69 -62.25
CA ALA A 323 -6.82 -13.48 -60.94
C ALA A 323 -5.78 -13.74 -59.83
N LYS A 324 -5.90 -13.00 -58.72
CA LYS A 324 -5.05 -13.14 -57.53
C LYS A 324 -5.81 -13.92 -56.45
N PRO A 325 -5.51 -15.21 -56.23
CA PRO A 325 -6.14 -15.97 -55.15
C PRO A 325 -5.72 -15.40 -53.79
N THR A 326 -6.66 -15.29 -52.86
CA THR A 326 -6.41 -14.76 -51.51
C THR A 326 -7.00 -15.69 -50.46
N LYS A 327 -6.33 -15.76 -49.29
CA LYS A 327 -6.83 -16.42 -48.09
C LYS A 327 -7.01 -15.36 -47.01
N VAL A 328 -8.23 -15.21 -46.50
CA VAL A 328 -8.49 -14.42 -45.29
C VAL A 328 -8.06 -15.24 -44.08
N VAL A 329 -7.18 -14.68 -43.26
CA VAL A 329 -6.81 -15.22 -41.95
C VAL A 329 -7.70 -14.55 -40.89
N PRO A 330 -8.50 -15.30 -40.12
CA PRO A 330 -9.35 -14.73 -39.10
C PRO A 330 -8.52 -14.13 -37.95
N ALA A 331 -9.07 -13.11 -37.28
CA ALA A 331 -8.46 -12.55 -36.08
C ALA A 331 -8.53 -13.53 -34.90
N GLY A 332 -7.56 -13.45 -33.99
CA GLY A 332 -7.44 -14.30 -32.80
C GLY A 332 -6.16 -15.14 -32.80
N TYR A 333 -6.12 -16.15 -31.96
CA TYR A 333 -4.99 -17.06 -31.88
C TYR A 333 -5.04 -18.05 -33.05
N THR A 334 -3.91 -18.19 -33.73
CA THR A 334 -3.69 -19.23 -34.73
C THR A 334 -2.50 -20.08 -34.28
N PRO A 335 -2.62 -21.42 -34.19
CA PRO A 335 -1.53 -22.29 -33.78
C PRO A 335 -0.40 -22.43 -34.83
N GLY A 336 -0.40 -21.59 -35.88
CA GLY A 336 0.45 -21.71 -37.07
C GLY A 336 -0.24 -22.38 -38.25
N GLY A 337 0.52 -22.71 -39.29
CA GLY A 337 0.04 -23.32 -40.54
C GLY A 337 0.95 -22.97 -41.71
N THR A 338 0.67 -23.52 -42.89
CA THR A 338 1.41 -23.21 -44.12
C THR A 338 0.45 -22.82 -45.24
N VAL A 339 0.63 -21.62 -45.78
CA VAL A 339 -0.07 -21.18 -46.99
C VAL A 339 0.89 -21.33 -48.16
N THR A 340 0.60 -22.30 -49.03
CA THR A 340 1.39 -22.57 -50.24
C THR A 340 0.75 -21.85 -51.42
N ALA A 341 1.55 -21.14 -52.22
CA ALA A 341 1.10 -20.60 -53.49
C ALA A 341 1.69 -21.44 -54.64
N GLU A 342 0.85 -21.83 -55.58
CA GLU A 342 1.26 -22.61 -56.75
C GLU A 342 0.55 -22.15 -58.02
N LEU A 343 1.15 -22.40 -59.17
CA LEU A 343 0.50 -22.20 -60.45
C LEU A 343 -0.36 -23.43 -60.80
N ALA A 344 -1.45 -23.22 -61.53
CA ALA A 344 -2.18 -24.33 -62.14
C ALA A 344 -1.35 -24.94 -63.28
N ALA A 345 -1.31 -26.27 -63.35
CA ALA A 345 -0.58 -26.99 -64.40
C ALA A 345 -0.99 -26.59 -65.83
N ALA A 346 -2.24 -26.13 -66.01
CA ALA A 346 -2.74 -25.62 -67.28
C ALA A 346 -1.99 -24.39 -67.81
N LEU A 347 -1.21 -23.69 -66.96
CA LEU A 347 -0.39 -22.55 -67.36
C LEU A 347 1.02 -22.95 -67.84
N ALA A 348 1.36 -24.24 -67.84
CA ALA A 348 2.67 -24.72 -68.29
C ALA A 348 3.01 -24.26 -69.73
N ASN A 349 2.01 -24.19 -70.62
CA ASN A 349 2.18 -23.73 -72.00
C ASN A 349 2.44 -22.22 -72.13
N ARG A 350 2.39 -21.46 -71.03
CA ARG A 350 2.73 -20.03 -70.97
C ARG A 350 4.10 -19.79 -70.34
N ILE A 351 4.77 -20.84 -69.88
CA ILE A 351 6.09 -20.78 -69.24
C ILE A 351 7.09 -21.44 -70.19
N LEU A 352 8.19 -20.74 -70.49
CA LEU A 352 9.23 -21.26 -71.37
C LEU A 352 9.81 -22.58 -70.85
N ALA A 353 9.93 -23.56 -71.74
CA ALA A 353 10.51 -24.86 -71.45
C ALA A 353 11.90 -24.73 -70.80
N GLY A 354 12.17 -25.55 -69.79
CA GLY A 354 13.38 -25.46 -68.96
C GLY A 354 13.26 -24.56 -67.74
N ASN A 355 12.17 -23.78 -67.59
CA ASN A 355 11.89 -22.99 -66.40
C ASN A 355 10.77 -23.62 -65.56
N THR A 356 10.80 -23.39 -64.25
CA THR A 356 9.72 -23.78 -63.32
C THR A 356 9.27 -22.55 -62.54
N ILE A 357 7.97 -22.26 -62.55
CA ILE A 357 7.39 -21.11 -61.83
C ILE A 357 6.23 -21.62 -60.97
N GLY A 358 6.29 -21.36 -59.66
CA GLY A 358 5.27 -21.79 -58.69
C GLY A 358 4.92 -23.28 -58.75
N GLY A 359 5.93 -24.14 -58.88
CA GLY A 359 5.77 -25.60 -58.95
C GLY A 359 5.40 -26.17 -60.32
N VAL A 360 5.12 -25.33 -61.31
CA VAL A 360 4.77 -25.77 -62.67
C VAL A 360 5.95 -25.61 -63.61
N ALA A 361 6.40 -26.72 -64.19
CA ALA A 361 7.42 -26.73 -65.24
C ALA A 361 6.83 -26.25 -66.57
N GLY A 362 7.57 -25.39 -67.26
CA GLY A 362 7.16 -24.85 -68.55
C GLY A 362 7.23 -25.87 -69.68
N THR A 363 6.25 -25.80 -70.59
CA THR A 363 6.20 -26.59 -71.83
C THR A 363 6.22 -25.71 -73.07
N ALA A 364 6.24 -24.38 -72.92
CA ALA A 364 6.35 -23.48 -74.06
C ALA A 364 7.74 -23.61 -74.67
N VAL A 365 7.87 -24.42 -75.72
CA VAL A 365 9.08 -24.46 -76.52
C VAL A 365 9.10 -23.19 -77.37
N ASP A 366 10.22 -22.47 -77.36
CA ASP A 366 10.42 -21.34 -78.25
C ASP A 366 10.10 -21.77 -79.70
N GLY A 367 8.96 -21.29 -80.21
CA GLY A 367 8.49 -21.54 -81.56
C GLY A 367 7.78 -22.88 -81.88
N ALA A 368 7.23 -23.64 -80.94
CA ALA A 368 6.35 -24.77 -81.33
C ALA A 368 4.97 -24.31 -81.85
N GLU A 369 4.43 -23.22 -81.28
CA GLU A 369 3.17 -22.59 -81.75
C GLU A 369 3.31 -21.09 -82.06
N MET A 370 4.51 -20.53 -81.86
CA MET A 370 4.82 -19.13 -82.20
C MET A 370 5.44 -19.07 -83.59
N LYS A 371 5.00 -18.11 -84.43
CA LYS A 371 5.63 -17.84 -85.73
C LYS A 371 7.13 -17.53 -85.50
N LYS A 372 8.03 -18.37 -86.00
CA LYS A 372 9.46 -18.16 -85.86
C LYS A 372 9.92 -17.14 -86.90
N PHE A 373 10.83 -16.27 -86.52
CA PHE A 373 11.56 -15.45 -87.46
C PHE A 373 13.03 -15.39 -87.07
N ALA A 374 13.90 -15.20 -88.04
CA ALA A 374 15.30 -14.90 -87.85
C ALA A 374 15.65 -13.70 -88.73
N ILE A 375 16.42 -12.76 -88.20
CA ILE A 375 16.92 -11.61 -88.95
C ILE A 375 18.44 -11.67 -88.97
N GLY A 376 19.03 -11.12 -90.02
CA GLY A 376 20.47 -10.99 -90.11
C GLY A 376 20.90 -10.04 -91.20
N SER A 377 22.21 -9.91 -91.34
CA SER A 377 22.85 -9.21 -92.43
C SER A 377 23.90 -10.11 -93.06
N ALA A 378 24.00 -10.11 -94.38
CA ALA A 378 24.99 -10.86 -95.12
C ALA A 378 25.57 -10.01 -96.26
N ARG A 379 26.80 -10.33 -96.68
CA ARG A 379 27.41 -9.73 -97.86
C ARG A 379 27.03 -10.53 -99.10
N SER A 380 26.87 -9.83 -100.23
CA SER A 380 26.76 -10.48 -101.53
C SER A 380 27.97 -11.38 -101.80
N SER A 381 27.74 -12.50 -102.48
CA SER A 381 28.79 -13.31 -103.07
C SER A 381 29.63 -12.49 -104.05
N THR A 382 30.89 -12.89 -104.22
CA THR A 382 31.81 -12.29 -105.21
C THR A 382 31.67 -12.91 -106.61
N SER A 383 31.02 -14.07 -106.71
CA SER A 383 30.73 -14.77 -107.96
C SER A 383 29.24 -15.10 -108.08
N GLN A 384 28.78 -15.25 -109.31
CA GLN A 384 27.41 -15.65 -109.59
C GLN A 384 27.24 -17.17 -109.53
N LYS A 385 26.08 -17.61 -109.05
CA LYS A 385 25.66 -19.02 -109.03
C LYS A 385 24.39 -19.19 -109.85
N SER A 386 24.23 -20.34 -110.51
CA SER A 386 23.04 -20.64 -111.31
C SER A 386 21.86 -21.00 -110.41
N PHE A 387 20.74 -20.28 -110.57
CA PHE A 387 19.48 -20.52 -109.88
C PHE A 387 18.36 -20.85 -110.88
N PRO A 388 17.43 -21.75 -110.55
CA PRO A 388 16.31 -22.11 -111.41
C PRO A 388 15.30 -20.95 -111.54
N THR A 389 14.78 -20.73 -112.76
CA THR A 389 13.81 -19.66 -113.04
C THR A 389 12.38 -20.19 -113.16
N SER A 390 11.39 -19.29 -113.01
CA SER A 390 9.96 -19.57 -113.19
C SER A 390 9.58 -20.19 -114.54
N ARG A 391 10.40 -19.96 -115.58
CA ARG A 391 10.10 -20.34 -116.97
C ARG A 391 10.77 -21.66 -117.40
N GLY A 392 11.34 -22.43 -116.45
CA GLY A 392 11.92 -23.74 -116.74
C GLY A 392 13.37 -23.69 -117.29
N GLY A 393 14.20 -22.76 -116.80
CA GLY A 393 15.63 -22.67 -117.10
C GLY A 393 16.47 -22.24 -115.89
N THR A 394 17.72 -21.82 -116.10
CA THR A 394 18.58 -21.27 -115.04
C THR A 394 19.02 -19.83 -115.34
N SER A 395 19.30 -19.06 -114.30
CA SER A 395 19.85 -17.69 -114.35
C SER A 395 21.00 -17.55 -113.36
N ASN A 396 22.10 -16.95 -113.78
CA ASN A 396 23.25 -16.70 -112.92
C ASN A 396 23.04 -15.41 -112.12
N GLN A 397 23.01 -15.52 -110.79
CA GLN A 397 22.86 -14.37 -109.90
C GLN A 397 23.87 -14.38 -108.76
N TYR A 398 24.13 -13.19 -108.21
CA TYR A 398 24.78 -13.07 -106.91
C TYR A 398 23.85 -13.60 -105.82
N TYR A 399 24.39 -13.98 -104.68
CA TYR A 399 23.61 -14.56 -103.59
C TYR A 399 24.15 -14.15 -102.22
N ILE A 400 23.29 -14.18 -101.21
CA ILE A 400 23.73 -14.20 -99.81
C ILE A 400 23.62 -15.62 -99.25
N ASN A 401 24.55 -16.01 -98.38
CA ASN A 401 24.40 -17.24 -97.62
C ASN A 401 23.57 -16.96 -96.37
N ILE A 402 22.40 -17.59 -96.26
CA ILE A 402 21.60 -17.61 -95.03
C ILE A 402 21.82 -18.98 -94.39
N SER A 403 22.35 -19.01 -93.18
CA SER A 403 22.67 -20.25 -92.49
C SER A 403 22.40 -20.17 -90.99
N GLY A 404 22.31 -21.35 -90.35
CA GLY A 404 22.11 -21.44 -88.90
C GLY A 404 20.66 -21.23 -88.45
N LEU A 405 19.68 -21.33 -89.34
CA LEU A 405 18.27 -21.22 -88.95
C LEU A 405 17.83 -22.45 -88.14
N SER A 406 17.09 -22.23 -87.06
CA SER A 406 16.46 -23.32 -86.28
C SER A 406 15.16 -23.84 -86.92
N PHE A 407 14.82 -23.35 -88.11
CA PHE A 407 13.62 -23.72 -88.87
C PHE A 407 13.87 -23.60 -90.38
N VAL A 408 13.10 -24.33 -91.18
CA VAL A 408 13.09 -24.14 -92.64
C VAL A 408 12.10 -23.01 -92.95
N PRO A 409 12.55 -21.87 -93.50
CA PRO A 409 11.66 -20.73 -93.70
C PRO A 409 10.61 -21.00 -94.79
N SER A 410 9.40 -20.47 -94.58
CA SER A 410 8.37 -20.39 -95.62
C SER A 410 8.41 -19.06 -96.36
N ILE A 411 8.92 -17.99 -95.74
CA ILE A 411 9.12 -16.68 -96.38
C ILE A 411 10.53 -16.18 -96.06
N VAL A 412 11.20 -15.62 -97.06
CA VAL A 412 12.48 -14.93 -96.90
C VAL A 412 12.40 -13.61 -97.65
N ILE A 413 12.79 -12.53 -96.99
CA ILE A 413 12.83 -11.19 -97.58
C ILE A 413 14.25 -10.67 -97.40
N ALA A 414 14.88 -10.24 -98.49
CA ALA A 414 16.15 -9.51 -98.44
C ALA A 414 15.96 -8.08 -98.97
N SER A 415 16.42 -7.12 -98.19
CA SER A 415 16.41 -5.69 -98.50
C SER A 415 17.78 -5.26 -98.98
N LEU A 416 17.85 -4.60 -100.13
CA LEU A 416 19.06 -3.99 -100.68
C LEU A 416 19.08 -2.49 -100.34
N SER A 417 20.26 -1.92 -100.05
CA SER A 417 20.41 -0.48 -99.83
C SER A 417 21.20 0.11 -100.99
N TYR A 418 20.52 0.52 -102.06
CA TYR A 418 21.17 1.10 -103.23
C TYR A 418 21.43 2.60 -103.02
N THR A 419 22.69 3.05 -103.14
CA THR A 419 23.11 4.43 -102.81
C THR A 419 23.01 5.42 -103.98
N TYR A 420 22.46 5.07 -105.14
CA TYR A 420 22.31 6.02 -106.25
C TYR A 420 20.93 5.92 -106.93
N GLY A 421 20.05 6.92 -106.71
CA GLY A 421 18.79 7.08 -107.46
C GLY A 421 17.62 6.24 -106.95
N SER A 422 16.95 6.72 -105.90
CA SER A 422 15.51 6.55 -105.54
C SER A 422 14.79 5.19 -105.69
N SER A 423 15.49 4.07 -105.85
CA SER A 423 14.89 2.77 -106.17
C SER A 423 15.32 1.71 -105.16
N TYR A 424 14.41 1.29 -104.29
CA TYR A 424 14.63 0.16 -103.39
C TYR A 424 14.28 -1.13 -104.13
N GLN A 425 15.27 -2.02 -104.32
CA GLN A 425 15.04 -3.36 -104.82
C GLN A 425 15.01 -4.34 -103.64
N GLY A 426 14.06 -5.27 -103.66
CA GLY A 426 13.92 -6.30 -102.64
C GLY A 426 13.64 -7.65 -103.29
N THR A 427 14.29 -8.70 -102.80
CA THR A 427 13.99 -10.08 -103.23
C THR A 427 13.13 -10.74 -102.17
N VAL A 428 11.97 -11.24 -102.58
CA VAL A 428 11.06 -12.01 -101.72
C VAL A 428 10.95 -13.42 -102.23
N PHE A 429 11.10 -14.38 -101.33
CA PHE A 429 10.81 -15.78 -101.57
C PHE A 429 9.67 -16.24 -100.67
N ARG A 430 8.79 -17.06 -101.26
CA ARG A 430 7.75 -17.78 -100.56
C ARG A 430 7.76 -19.25 -101.01
N ARG A 431 7.87 -20.16 -100.05
CA ARG A 431 7.88 -21.60 -100.29
C ARG A 431 6.51 -22.07 -100.79
N GLY A 432 6.50 -22.90 -101.84
CA GLY A 432 5.28 -23.51 -102.38
C GLY A 432 4.39 -22.59 -103.25
N TYR A 433 4.83 -21.36 -103.53
CA TYR A 433 4.09 -20.45 -104.42
C TYR A 433 4.77 -20.36 -105.79
N SER A 434 4.08 -20.80 -106.84
CA SER A 434 4.59 -20.89 -108.21
C SER A 434 3.83 -20.01 -109.21
N SER A 435 3.37 -18.81 -108.81
CA SER A 435 2.88 -17.81 -109.76
C SER A 435 3.73 -16.55 -109.71
N GLY A 436 4.36 -16.21 -110.84
CA GLY A 436 5.04 -14.93 -111.02
C GLY A 436 4.06 -13.78 -110.88
N TYR A 437 4.44 -12.77 -110.10
CA TYR A 437 3.84 -11.45 -110.23
C TYR A 437 4.66 -10.69 -111.29
N ASP A 438 4.10 -10.62 -112.49
CA ASP A 438 4.55 -9.74 -113.56
C ASP A 438 3.92 -8.37 -113.30
N GLY A 439 4.73 -7.45 -112.79
CA GLY A 439 4.36 -6.05 -112.58
C GLY A 439 5.23 -5.16 -113.43
N GLN A 440 4.98 -5.12 -114.74
CA GLN A 440 5.36 -3.96 -115.56
C GLN A 440 4.53 -2.76 -115.11
N TYR A 441 5.19 -1.68 -114.70
CA TYR A 441 4.97 -0.32 -115.22
C TYR A 441 5.98 0.66 -114.60
N GLY A 442 6.88 1.18 -115.43
CA GLY A 442 7.48 2.51 -115.25
C GLY A 442 9.00 2.58 -115.03
N GLY A 443 9.78 2.49 -116.12
CA GLY A 443 11.08 3.16 -116.25
C GLY A 443 12.33 2.36 -115.90
N ASP A 444 12.82 1.57 -116.86
CA ASP A 444 14.23 1.23 -117.11
C ASP A 444 15.12 0.85 -115.91
N THR A 445 14.89 -0.34 -115.36
CA THR A 445 15.92 -1.38 -115.13
C THR A 445 15.18 -2.65 -114.72
N GLU A 446 14.81 -3.43 -115.73
CA GLU A 446 14.01 -4.64 -115.62
C GLU A 446 14.64 -5.66 -114.67
N LEU A 447 14.02 -5.90 -113.51
CA LEU A 447 14.09 -7.19 -112.83
C LEU A 447 13.22 -8.20 -113.59
N GLY A 448 13.56 -8.41 -114.86
CA GLY A 448 13.03 -9.47 -115.70
C GLY A 448 13.54 -10.82 -115.21
N GLY A 449 12.78 -11.48 -114.34
CA GLY A 449 13.03 -12.87 -113.99
C GLY A 449 12.85 -13.18 -112.51
N ALA A 450 11.61 -13.42 -112.11
CA ALA A 450 11.31 -14.15 -110.89
C ALA A 450 12.09 -15.48 -110.85
N ILE A 451 13.09 -15.57 -109.97
CA ILE A 451 13.72 -16.84 -109.57
C ILE A 451 12.70 -17.58 -108.70
N LEU A 452 11.78 -18.23 -109.40
CA LEU A 452 10.67 -18.97 -108.87
C LEU A 452 11.05 -20.45 -108.97
N ASN A 453 11.80 -20.95 -107.97
CA ASN A 453 11.82 -22.35 -107.51
C ASN A 453 13.00 -22.61 -106.57
N LEU A 454 13.16 -21.83 -105.49
CA LEU A 454 13.89 -22.33 -104.31
C LEU A 454 13.08 -23.39 -103.52
N ALA A 455 11.91 -23.79 -104.03
CA ALA A 455 10.91 -24.57 -103.30
C ALA A 455 11.34 -26.00 -102.93
N SER A 456 12.33 -26.59 -103.62
CA SER A 456 12.80 -27.96 -103.36
C SER A 456 14.18 -28.07 -102.72
N SER A 457 14.93 -26.96 -102.57
CA SER A 457 16.34 -26.99 -102.12
C SER A 457 16.65 -26.17 -100.87
N ILE A 458 15.67 -25.44 -100.30
CA ILE A 458 15.90 -24.69 -99.06
C ILE A 458 15.83 -25.57 -97.83
N GLY A 459 16.92 -25.62 -97.07
CA GLY A 459 17.00 -26.18 -95.73
C GLY A 459 17.05 -25.08 -94.67
N THR A 460 17.62 -25.42 -93.51
CA THR A 460 17.99 -24.46 -92.45
C THR A 460 19.20 -23.59 -92.81
N SER A 461 19.83 -23.87 -93.96
CA SER A 461 20.86 -23.07 -94.60
C SER A 461 20.69 -23.15 -96.12
N PHE A 462 20.81 -22.02 -96.84
CA PHE A 462 20.68 -21.95 -98.29
C PHE A 462 21.29 -20.67 -98.85
N ASP A 463 21.61 -20.69 -100.15
CA ASP A 463 22.03 -19.51 -100.89
C ASP A 463 20.80 -18.79 -101.44
N PHE A 464 20.62 -17.54 -101.06
CA PHE A 464 19.49 -16.71 -101.44
C PHE A 464 19.88 -15.73 -102.53
N PRO A 465 19.31 -15.83 -103.74
CA PRO A 465 19.70 -15.00 -104.88
C PRO A 465 19.30 -13.53 -104.71
N ILE A 466 20.15 -12.64 -105.20
CA ILE A 466 20.04 -11.18 -105.12
C ILE A 466 20.55 -10.53 -106.42
N SER A 467 20.13 -9.30 -106.68
CA SER A 467 20.65 -8.47 -107.77
C SER A 467 20.50 -6.99 -107.41
N PRO A 468 21.51 -6.11 -107.64
CA PRO A 468 22.92 -6.36 -108.01
C PRO A 468 23.84 -6.61 -106.79
N SER A 469 25.16 -6.74 -107.00
CA SER A 469 26.13 -6.95 -105.93
C SER A 469 26.16 -5.78 -104.94
N ASP A 470 25.78 -6.03 -103.69
CA ASP A 470 25.80 -5.04 -102.60
C ASP A 470 26.64 -5.55 -101.41
N ASN A 471 27.27 -4.61 -100.72
CA ASN A 471 28.18 -4.89 -99.61
C ASN A 471 27.46 -5.23 -98.31
N ASN A 472 26.18 -4.86 -98.13
CA ASN A 472 25.44 -5.18 -96.91
C ASN A 472 23.93 -5.37 -97.13
N ILE A 473 23.46 -6.60 -96.99
CA ILE A 473 22.07 -6.98 -97.27
C ILE A 473 21.43 -7.46 -95.98
N SER A 474 20.39 -6.77 -95.56
CA SER A 474 19.56 -7.19 -94.43
C SER A 474 18.51 -8.18 -94.90
N TRP A 475 18.31 -9.24 -94.13
CA TRP A 475 17.34 -10.28 -94.44
C TRP A 475 16.50 -10.66 -93.23
N ILE A 476 15.28 -11.12 -93.49
CA ILE A 476 14.40 -11.79 -92.53
C ILE A 476 13.91 -13.10 -93.12
N ALA A 477 14.02 -14.18 -92.35
CA ALA A 477 13.49 -15.49 -92.62
C ALA A 477 12.32 -15.74 -91.65
N ILE A 478 11.20 -16.27 -92.13
CA ILE A 478 9.97 -16.48 -91.35
C ILE A 478 9.49 -17.91 -91.58
N SER A 479 9.13 -18.63 -90.51
CA SER A 479 8.60 -20.00 -90.59
C SER A 479 7.17 -20.05 -91.08
#